data_AF-A0AAW6DQS7-F1
#
_entry.id   AF-A0AAW6DQS7-F1
#
_cell.length_a   1.000
_cell.length_b   1.000
_cell.length_c   1.000
_cell.angle_alpha   90.00
_cell.angle_beta   90.00
_cell.angle_gamma   90.00
#
_symmetry.space_group_name_H-M   'P 1'
#
loop_
_entity.id
_entity.type
_entity.pdbx_description
1 polymer ?
#
loop_
_entity_poly.entity_id
_entity_poly.type
_entity_poly.pdbx_seq_one_letter_code
_entity_poly.pdbx_strand_id
1 'polypeptide(L)' 'MLGEIPASLQYYIDYEAYGRDLDIRGTFIETRTGICELGW' A
#
# COMPACT_ATOMS: atom_id res chain seq x y z
N MET A 1 1.78 6.25 8.38
CA MET A 1 3.09 5.55 8.48
C MET A 1 2.82 4.20 9.12
N LEU A 2 3.29 3.09 8.55
CA LEU A 2 3.11 1.70 9.05
C LEU A 2 3.68 1.44 10.48
N GLY A 3 4.21 2.47 11.13
CA GLY A 3 4.88 2.40 12.43
C GLY A 3 3.98 2.15 13.64
N GLU A 4 2.64 2.18 13.48
CA GLU A 4 1.71 1.85 14.57
C GLU A 4 1.30 0.38 14.61
N ILE A 5 1.71 -0.43 13.64
CA ILE A 5 1.38 -1.86 13.64
C ILE A 5 2.34 -2.59 14.60
N PRO A 6 1.82 -3.25 15.66
CA PRO A 6 2.64 -4.03 16.56
C PRO A 6 3.47 -5.06 15.77
N ALA A 7 4.76 -5.17 16.08
CA ALA A 7 5.68 -6.08 15.36
C ALA A 7 5.19 -7.54 15.35
N SER A 8 4.45 -7.95 16.39
CA SER A 8 3.83 -9.28 16.49
C SER A 8 2.73 -9.53 15.44
N LEU A 9 2.11 -8.47 14.91
CA LEU A 9 1.02 -8.56 13.95
C LEU A 9 1.45 -8.31 12.50
N GLN A 10 2.64 -7.75 12.27
CA GLN A 10 3.10 -7.35 10.93
C GLN A 10 3.13 -8.51 9.93
N TYR A 11 3.44 -9.72 10.38
CA TYR A 11 3.51 -10.93 9.53
C TYR A 11 2.14 -11.55 9.20
N TYR A 12 1.06 -11.06 9.83
CA TYR A 12 -0.30 -11.56 9.59
C TYR A 12 -1.10 -10.63 8.66
N ILE A 13 -0.46 -9.59 8.13
CA ILE A 13 -1.11 -8.64 7.22
C ILE A 13 -0.97 -9.13 5.79
N ASP A 14 -2.11 -9.23 5.11
CA ASP A 14 -2.17 -9.49 3.68
C ASP A 14 -1.94 -8.18 2.90
N TYR A 15 -0.68 -7.94 2.54
CA TYR A 15 -0.28 -6.77 1.76
C TYR A 15 -0.73 -6.84 0.30
N GLU A 16 -1.01 -8.03 -0.25
CA GLU A 16 -1.53 -8.17 -1.61
C GLU A 16 -2.99 -7.72 -1.66
N ALA A 17 -3.81 -8.17 -0.71
CA ALA A 17 -5.20 -7.73 -0.58
C ALA A 17 -5.29 -6.22 -0.33
N TYR A 18 -4.42 -5.69 0.54
CA TYR A 18 -4.35 -4.25 0.80
C TYR A 18 -3.92 -3.44 -0.44
N GLY A 19 -2.90 -3.91 -1.16
CA GLY A 19 -2.44 -3.26 -2.40
C GLY A 19 -3.52 -3.24 -3.49
N ARG A 20 -4.30 -4.32 -3.61
CA ARG A 20 -5.44 -4.38 -4.53
C ARG A 20 -6.54 -3.38 -4.15
N ASP A 21 -6.86 -3.26 -2.87
CA ASP A 21 -7.89 -2.32 -2.41
C ASP A 21 -7.48 -0.86 -2.67
N LEU A 22 -6.18 -0.56 -2.52
CA LEU A 22 -5.61 0.73 -2.91
C LEU A 22 -5.78 0.97 -4.41
N ASP A 23 -5.36 0.04 -5.26
CA ASP A 23 -5.41 0.19 -6.73
C ASP A 23 -6.85 0.37 -7.25
N ILE A 24 -7.84 -0.29 -6.63
CA ILE A 24 -9.25 -0.13 -6.96
C ILE A 24 -9.76 1.29 -6.62
N ARG A 25 -9.27 1.89 -5.53
CA ARG A 25 -9.85 3.11 -4.95
C ARG A 25 -9.06 4.38 -5.26
N GLY A 26 -7.78 4.26 -5.56
CA GLY A 26 -6.87 5.37 -5.84
C GLY A 26 -6.47 5.43 -7.31
N THR A 27 -5.46 6.22 -7.60
CA THR A 27 -4.81 6.25 -8.91
C THR A 27 -3.31 6.19 -8.70
N PHE A 28 -2.69 5.13 -9.20
CA PHE A 28 -1.26 4.89 -9.01
C PHE A 28 -0.56 4.79 -10.36
N ILE A 29 0.63 5.40 -10.46
CA ILE A 29 1.47 5.33 -11.65
C ILE A 29 2.79 4.66 -11.28
N GLU A 30 3.08 3.55 -11.95
CA GLU A 30 4.40 2.94 -11.92
C GLU A 30 5.36 3.70 -12.84
N THR A 31 6.51 4.07 -12.28
CA THR A 31 7.60 4.74 -12.99
C THR A 31 8.88 3.95 -12.79
N ARG A 32 9.91 4.26 -13.58
CA ARG A 32 11.25 3.66 -13.42
C ARG A 32 11.84 3.84 -12.01
N THR A 33 11.37 4.84 -11.26
CA THR A 33 11.88 5.18 -9.92
C THR A 33 10.92 4.74 -8.79
N GLY A 34 9.84 4.02 -9.10
CA GLY A 34 8.87 3.55 -8.12
C GLY A 34 7.43 3.94 -8.44
N ILE A 35 6.55 3.81 -7.45
CA ILE A 35 5.12 4.04 -7.56
C ILE A 35 4.77 5.43 -7.01
N CYS A 36 3.94 6.17 -7.73
CA CYS A 36 3.40 7.47 -7.31
C CYS A 36 1.87 7.40 -7.22
N GLU A 37 1.31 7.85 -6.09
CA GLU A 37 -0.13 8.04 -5.92
C GLU A 37 -0.52 9.43 -6.43
N LEU A 38 -1.55 9.50 -7.28
CA LEU A 38 -2.17 10.74 -7.70
C LEU A 38 -3.37 11.02 -6.79
N GLY A 39 -3.24 12.02 -5.92
CA GLY A 39 -4.32 12.50 -5.07
C GLY A 39 -5.34 13.38 -5.82
N TRP A 40 -6.49 13.60 -5.20
CA TRP A 40 -7.52 14.56 -5.62
C TRP A 40 -7.35 15.90 -4.90
#